data_AF-A0A9E0YBB4-F1
#
_entry.id   AF-A0A9E0YBB4-F1
#
_cell.length_a   1.000
_cell.length_b   1.000
_cell.length_c   1.000
_cell.angle_alpha   90.00
_cell.angle_beta   90.00
_cell.angle_gamma   90.00
#
_symmetry.space_group_name_H-M   'P 1'
#
loop_
_entity.id
_entity.type
_entity.pdbx_description
1 polymer ?
#
loop_
_entity_poly.entity_id
_entity_poly.type
_entity_poly.pdbx_seq_one_letter_code
_entity_poly.pdbx_strand_id
1 'polypeptide(L)'
;MKARLRRVFANPKSLILATALVVVWTIFVDQALKGWAVGLETPLELAGIRFSPFENPGVFGGYLADLDPWIVRIFFSVLFAFLAAGVALVLYLLRHRDTPLLKTGLIFYVAGVFGNVWDRMSTGAVVDYAQIHLPLLNEMAFNFADAVVFLGAVGIAIALFREGDALWRWKDQRKGYWIEPNFQRGFAFTLMAFGFAHFFAIAIYSFVFLKVYVAGPTGPIPSSRVVRDYLFGLAVIETAALALTFAGSVFLSHRMVGPVVAFGQFVDRRKKAEAAGAPAEKLRLRESDAFKSLLEGIADRIERRE
;
A
#
# COMPACT_ATOMS: atom_id res chain seq x y z
N MET A 1 6.77 -5.42 -27.09
CA MET A 1 6.62 -5.75 -25.65
C MET A 1 6.02 -4.60 -24.81
N LYS A 2 6.59 -3.38 -24.82
CA LYS A 2 6.08 -2.22 -24.04
C LYS A 2 4.59 -1.87 -24.23
N ALA A 3 4.07 -1.93 -25.46
CA ALA A 3 2.67 -1.58 -25.75
C ALA A 3 1.64 -2.59 -25.21
N ARG A 4 2.03 -3.86 -25.01
CA ARG A 4 1.14 -4.91 -24.51
C ARG A 4 1.01 -4.84 -22.98
N LEU A 5 2.14 -4.62 -22.29
CA LEU A 5 2.17 -4.36 -20.84
C LEU A 5 1.38 -3.10 -20.46
N ARG A 6 1.54 -2.01 -21.22
CA ARG A 6 0.76 -0.78 -20.99
C ARG A 6 -0.75 -1.01 -21.11
N ARG A 7 -1.21 -1.87 -22.04
CA ARG A 7 -2.63 -2.25 -22.14
C ARG A 7 -3.13 -3.03 -20.93
N VAL A 8 -2.34 -3.99 -20.44
CA VAL A 8 -2.66 -4.76 -19.22
C VAL A 8 -2.80 -3.84 -18.00
N PHE A 9 -1.93 -2.85 -17.86
CA PHE A 9 -1.94 -1.91 -16.74
C PHE A 9 -2.94 -0.75 -16.85
N ALA A 10 -3.55 -0.56 -18.02
CA ALA A 10 -4.58 0.46 -18.24
C ALA A 10 -5.99 -0.02 -17.88
N ASN A 11 -6.25 -1.34 -17.92
CA ASN A 11 -7.53 -1.91 -17.55
C ASN A 11 -7.47 -2.49 -16.11
N PRO A 12 -8.34 -2.06 -15.19
CA PRO A 12 -8.33 -2.51 -13.80
C PRO A 12 -8.52 -4.03 -13.64
N LYS A 13 -9.35 -4.66 -14.47
CA LYS A 13 -9.59 -6.12 -14.39
C LYS A 13 -8.34 -6.91 -14.79
N SER A 14 -7.63 -6.47 -15.84
CA SER A 14 -6.39 -7.11 -16.25
C SER A 14 -5.24 -6.83 -15.29
N LEU A 15 -5.22 -5.66 -14.63
CA LEU A 15 -4.26 -5.38 -13.56
C LEU A 15 -4.46 -6.34 -12.38
N ILE A 16 -5.71 -6.52 -11.91
CA ILE A 16 -6.02 -7.46 -10.82
C ILE A 16 -5.63 -8.89 -11.19
N LEU A 17 -6.02 -9.34 -12.40
CA LEU A 17 -5.66 -10.67 -12.88
C LEU A 17 -4.14 -10.85 -12.99
N ALA A 18 -3.42 -9.86 -13.51
CA ALA A 18 -1.97 -9.91 -13.59
C ALA A 18 -1.32 -9.98 -12.19
N THR A 19 -1.82 -9.19 -11.22
CA THR A 19 -1.36 -9.26 -9.83
C THR A 19 -1.57 -10.66 -9.25
N ALA A 20 -2.78 -11.21 -9.39
CA ALA A 20 -3.11 -12.54 -8.88
C ALA A 20 -2.22 -13.64 -9.50
N LEU A 21 -2.01 -13.59 -10.83
CA LEU A 21 -1.16 -14.55 -11.52
C LEU A 21 0.29 -14.48 -11.07
N VAL A 22 0.85 -13.27 -10.89
CA VAL A 22 2.23 -13.11 -10.39
C VAL A 22 2.33 -13.60 -8.95
N VAL A 23 1.37 -13.28 -8.08
CA VAL A 23 1.35 -13.79 -6.69
C VAL A 23 1.34 -15.32 -6.66
N VAL A 24 0.42 -15.96 -7.39
CA VAL A 24 0.32 -17.42 -7.44
C VAL A 24 1.59 -18.05 -8.01
N TRP A 25 2.13 -17.48 -9.08
CA TRP A 25 3.35 -17.99 -9.70
C TRP A 25 4.57 -17.84 -8.79
N THR A 26 4.71 -16.70 -8.10
CA THR A 26 5.78 -16.47 -7.12
C THR A 26 5.69 -17.47 -5.98
N ILE A 27 4.50 -17.69 -5.40
CA ILE A 27 4.31 -18.69 -4.35
C ILE A 27 4.72 -20.08 -4.87
N PHE A 28 4.24 -20.47 -6.05
CA PHE A 28 4.54 -21.79 -6.61
C PHE A 28 6.05 -22.02 -6.79
N VAL A 29 6.75 -21.06 -7.40
CA VAL A 29 8.21 -21.16 -7.63
C VAL A 29 8.98 -21.14 -6.32
N ASP A 30 8.59 -20.28 -5.39
CA ASP A 30 9.22 -20.18 -4.07
C ASP A 30 9.09 -21.50 -3.29
N GLN A 31 7.90 -22.09 -3.25
CA GLN A 31 7.68 -23.40 -2.59
C GLN A 31 8.46 -24.53 -3.27
N ALA A 32 8.55 -24.54 -4.60
CA ALA A 32 9.32 -25.54 -5.33
C ALA A 32 10.82 -25.44 -5.02
N LEU A 33 11.36 -24.22 -4.95
CA LEU A 33 12.77 -23.99 -4.61
C LEU A 33 13.08 -24.33 -3.15
N LYS A 34 12.16 -24.03 -2.22
CA LYS A 34 12.27 -24.45 -0.81
C LYS A 34 12.26 -25.96 -0.69
N GLY A 35 11.34 -26.65 -1.38
CA GLY A 35 11.28 -28.11 -1.40
C GLY A 35 12.55 -28.75 -1.97
N TRP A 36 13.10 -28.18 -3.04
CA TRP A 36 14.40 -28.60 -3.58
C TRP A 36 15.53 -28.39 -2.57
N ALA A 37 15.59 -27.22 -1.92
CA ALA A 37 16.64 -26.90 -0.97
C ALA A 37 16.61 -27.77 0.29
N VAL A 38 15.42 -28.08 0.82
CA VAL A 38 15.24 -29.00 1.95
C VAL A 38 15.69 -30.42 1.60
N GLY A 39 15.64 -30.81 0.33
CA GLY A 39 16.13 -32.09 -0.16
C GLY A 39 17.64 -32.18 -0.36
N LEU A 40 18.41 -31.12 -0.10
CA LEU A 40 19.88 -31.14 -0.22
C LEU A 40 20.51 -31.86 0.98
N GLU A 41 21.22 -32.96 0.73
CA GLU A 41 21.94 -33.68 1.78
C GLU A 41 23.23 -32.96 2.24
N THR A 42 23.85 -32.20 1.33
CA THR A 42 25.04 -31.39 1.62
C THR A 42 24.88 -29.97 1.04
N PRO A 43 25.48 -28.95 1.67
CA PRO A 43 25.44 -27.59 1.15
C PRO A 43 26.05 -27.51 -0.25
N LEU A 44 25.34 -26.86 -1.18
CA LEU A 44 25.80 -26.63 -2.55
C LEU A 44 26.38 -25.22 -2.67
N GLU A 45 27.59 -25.05 -3.17
CA GLU A 45 28.15 -23.73 -3.46
C GLU A 45 28.13 -23.45 -4.96
N LEU A 46 27.48 -22.36 -5.37
CA LEU A 46 27.38 -21.95 -6.77
C LEU A 46 27.47 -20.43 -6.89
N ALA A 47 28.38 -19.94 -7.74
CA ALA A 47 28.55 -18.52 -8.04
C ALA A 47 28.73 -17.61 -6.78
N GLY A 48 29.38 -18.13 -5.74
CA GLY A 48 29.59 -17.41 -4.48
C GLY A 48 28.35 -17.38 -3.56
N ILE A 49 27.31 -18.15 -3.89
CA ILE A 49 26.12 -18.37 -3.08
C ILE A 49 26.20 -19.79 -2.50
N ARG A 50 26.08 -19.91 -1.18
CA ARG A 50 25.98 -21.19 -0.48
C ARG A 50 24.51 -21.54 -0.29
N PHE A 51 24.09 -22.68 -0.82
CA PHE A 51 22.73 -23.19 -0.70
C PHE A 51 22.66 -24.20 0.44
N SER A 52 21.98 -23.82 1.52
CA SER A 52 21.73 -24.65 2.69
C SER A 52 20.44 -24.20 3.36
N PRO A 53 19.43 -25.07 3.52
CA PRO A 53 18.17 -24.71 4.15
C PRO A 53 18.39 -24.34 5.62
N PHE A 54 17.69 -23.30 6.05
CA PHE A 54 17.68 -22.76 7.40
C PHE A 54 16.25 -22.30 7.70
N GLU A 55 15.67 -22.78 8.80
CA GLU A 55 14.37 -22.31 9.24
C GLU A 55 14.52 -21.02 10.04
N ASN A 56 13.82 -19.98 9.59
CA ASN A 56 13.81 -18.67 10.19
C ASN A 56 12.47 -18.44 10.91
N PRO A 57 12.40 -18.66 12.24
CA PRO A 57 11.18 -18.45 13.02
C PRO A 57 10.88 -16.96 13.29
N GLY A 58 11.86 -16.07 13.06
CA GLY A 58 11.76 -14.65 13.34
C GLY A 58 11.50 -13.78 12.11
N VAL A 59 11.93 -12.52 12.22
CA VAL A 59 12.08 -11.55 11.12
C VAL A 59 13.55 -11.54 10.65
N PHE A 60 13.87 -10.69 9.67
CA PHE A 60 15.22 -10.50 9.16
C PHE A 60 16.27 -10.44 10.29
N GLY A 61 17.27 -11.33 10.26
CA GLY A 61 18.33 -11.42 11.27
C GLY A 61 17.97 -12.16 12.57
N GLY A 62 16.84 -12.88 12.63
CA GLY A 62 16.46 -13.70 13.80
C GLY A 62 15.72 -12.94 14.91
N TYR A 63 15.41 -11.66 14.73
CA TYR A 63 14.60 -10.90 15.70
C TYR A 63 13.20 -11.52 15.84
N LEU A 64 12.64 -11.51 17.05
CA LEU A 64 11.34 -12.13 17.39
C LEU A 64 11.29 -13.67 17.30
N ALA A 65 12.42 -14.36 17.13
CA ALA A 65 12.50 -15.82 17.05
C ALA A 65 12.03 -16.54 18.34
N ASP A 66 12.14 -15.89 19.50
CA ASP A 66 11.76 -16.47 20.81
C ASP A 66 10.26 -16.38 21.12
N LEU A 67 9.45 -15.85 20.19
CA LEU A 67 8.00 -15.76 20.37
C LEU A 67 7.31 -17.09 20.08
N ASP A 68 6.16 -17.30 20.70
CA ASP A 68 5.32 -18.48 20.43
C ASP A 68 4.92 -18.53 18.94
N PRO A 69 5.04 -19.70 18.28
CA PRO A 69 4.72 -19.85 16.85
C PRO A 69 3.31 -19.38 16.46
N TRP A 70 2.33 -19.47 17.36
CA TRP A 70 0.97 -18.94 17.11
C TRP A 70 0.91 -17.42 17.14
N ILE A 71 1.69 -16.75 17.99
CA ILE A 71 1.82 -15.28 17.98
C ILE A 71 2.43 -14.85 16.66
N VAL A 72 3.53 -15.49 16.24
CA VAL A 72 4.22 -15.20 14.98
C VAL A 72 3.23 -15.34 13.82
N ARG A 73 2.50 -16.47 13.74
CA ARG A 73 1.46 -16.72 12.73
C ARG A 73 0.43 -15.59 12.65
N ILE A 74 -0.12 -15.16 13.78
CA ILE A 74 -1.21 -14.17 13.81
C ILE A 74 -0.68 -12.76 13.53
N PHE A 75 0.42 -12.36 14.17
CA PHE A 75 1.05 -11.06 13.96
C PHE A 75 1.37 -10.84 12.48
N PHE A 76 2.01 -11.83 11.85
CA PHE A 76 2.34 -11.76 10.45
C PHE A 76 1.10 -11.82 9.57
N SER A 77 0.11 -12.68 9.84
CA SER A 77 -1.14 -12.73 9.06
C SER A 77 -1.86 -11.37 9.03
N VAL A 78 -1.92 -10.66 10.17
CA VAL A 78 -2.51 -9.32 10.25
C VAL A 78 -1.66 -8.28 9.52
N LEU A 79 -0.35 -8.28 9.75
CA LEU A 79 0.58 -7.38 9.07
C LEU A 79 0.49 -7.52 7.54
N PHE A 80 0.35 -8.75 7.07
CA PHE A 80 0.27 -9.06 5.65
C PHE A 80 -1.09 -8.72 5.04
N ALA A 81 -2.19 -8.93 5.76
CA ALA A 81 -3.50 -8.43 5.34
C ALA A 81 -3.47 -6.89 5.19
N PHE A 82 -2.85 -6.19 6.13
CA PHE A 82 -2.65 -4.75 6.07
C PHE A 82 -1.78 -4.32 4.88
N LEU A 83 -0.65 -5.00 4.65
CA LEU A 83 0.25 -4.69 3.54
C LEU A 83 -0.40 -4.96 2.17
N ALA A 84 -1.14 -6.07 2.04
CA ALA A 84 -1.89 -6.42 0.84
C ALA A 84 -2.99 -5.39 0.54
N ALA A 85 -3.74 -4.96 1.56
CA ALA A 85 -4.76 -3.92 1.42
C ALA A 85 -4.14 -2.58 1.02
N GLY A 86 -3.01 -2.20 1.63
CA GLY A 86 -2.24 -1.00 1.27
C GLY A 86 -1.79 -1.01 -0.19
N VAL A 87 -1.18 -2.10 -0.65
CA VAL A 87 -0.75 -2.24 -2.05
C VAL A 87 -1.96 -2.25 -3.00
N ALA A 88 -3.05 -2.95 -2.66
CA ALA A 88 -4.27 -2.95 -3.47
C ALA A 88 -4.87 -1.54 -3.60
N LEU A 89 -4.89 -0.77 -2.52
CA LEU A 89 -5.32 0.63 -2.53
C LEU A 89 -4.40 1.47 -3.43
N VAL A 90 -3.08 1.34 -3.30
CA VAL A 90 -2.13 2.09 -4.13
C VAL A 90 -2.29 1.72 -5.61
N LEU A 91 -2.41 0.44 -5.95
CA LEU A 91 -2.67 -0.02 -7.31
C LEU A 91 -4.02 0.51 -7.85
N TYR A 92 -5.05 0.53 -7.01
CA TYR A 92 -6.35 1.12 -7.35
C TYR A 92 -6.21 2.62 -7.64
N LEU A 93 -5.50 3.38 -6.81
CA LEU A 93 -5.25 4.81 -7.01
C LEU A 93 -4.42 5.09 -8.28
N LEU A 94 -3.49 4.18 -8.61
CA LEU A 94 -2.64 4.28 -9.79
C LEU A 94 -3.29 3.74 -11.07
N ARG A 95 -4.47 3.10 -11.01
CA ARG A 95 -5.04 2.37 -12.17
C ARG A 95 -5.11 3.19 -13.46
N HIS A 96 -5.42 4.49 -13.36
CA HIS A 96 -5.51 5.40 -14.49
C HIS A 96 -4.21 6.18 -14.78
N ARG A 97 -3.17 6.01 -13.96
CA ARG A 97 -1.86 6.64 -14.16
C ARG A 97 -0.98 5.77 -15.08
N ASP A 98 -0.28 6.40 -16.02
CA ASP A 98 0.74 5.74 -16.85
C ASP A 98 2.03 5.58 -16.04
N THR A 99 1.96 4.70 -15.03
CA THR A 99 3.07 4.36 -14.13
C THR A 99 3.36 2.85 -14.19
N PRO A 100 3.70 2.28 -15.38
CA PRO A 100 3.86 0.85 -15.55
C PRO A 100 5.00 0.26 -14.71
N LEU A 101 6.10 0.99 -14.52
CA LEU A 101 7.22 0.52 -13.70
C LEU A 101 6.83 0.48 -12.22
N LEU A 102 6.14 1.52 -11.72
CA LEU A 102 5.66 1.54 -10.34
C LEU A 102 4.64 0.42 -10.07
N LYS A 103 3.68 0.21 -10.97
CA LYS A 103 2.70 -0.88 -10.87
C LYS A 103 3.39 -2.25 -10.85
N THR A 104 4.39 -2.45 -11.72
CA THR A 104 5.15 -3.70 -11.77
C THR A 104 5.94 -3.93 -10.47
N GLY A 105 6.62 -2.89 -9.97
CA GLY A 105 7.36 -2.96 -8.71
C GLY A 105 6.46 -3.28 -7.51
N LEU A 106 5.27 -2.68 -7.43
CA LEU A 106 4.27 -2.97 -6.40
C LEU A 106 3.72 -4.41 -6.48
N ILE A 107 3.49 -4.93 -7.70
CA ILE A 107 3.05 -6.31 -7.89
C ILE A 107 4.13 -7.30 -7.44
N PHE A 108 5.40 -7.05 -7.77
CA PHE A 108 6.50 -7.93 -7.36
C PHE A 108 6.68 -7.86 -5.85
N TYR A 109 6.68 -6.65 -5.28
CA TYR A 109 6.77 -6.45 -3.85
C TYR A 109 5.69 -7.25 -3.10
N VAL A 110 4.42 -7.14 -3.50
CA VAL A 110 3.33 -7.86 -2.82
C VAL A 110 3.40 -9.37 -3.08
N ALA A 111 3.83 -9.82 -4.26
CA ALA A 111 3.97 -11.25 -4.57
C ALA A 111 5.03 -11.94 -3.69
N GLY A 112 6.21 -11.31 -3.52
CA GLY A 112 7.24 -11.82 -2.63
C GLY A 112 6.79 -11.82 -1.16
N VAL A 113 6.10 -10.77 -0.72
CA VAL A 113 5.47 -10.73 0.61
C VAL A 113 4.56 -11.95 0.80
N PHE A 114 3.63 -12.20 -0.13
CA PHE A 114 2.71 -13.35 -0.11
C PHE A 114 3.40 -14.72 -0.04
N GLY A 115 4.54 -14.90 -0.71
CA GLY A 115 5.35 -16.12 -0.60
C GLY A 115 5.81 -16.40 0.84
N ASN A 116 6.40 -15.41 1.50
CA ASN A 116 6.84 -15.52 2.89
C ASN A 116 5.70 -15.60 3.90
N VAL A 117 4.49 -15.13 3.54
CA VAL A 117 3.28 -15.32 4.36
C VAL A 117 2.86 -16.77 4.36
N TRP A 118 2.85 -17.38 3.17
CA TRP A 118 2.37 -18.74 2.98
C TRP A 118 3.13 -19.73 3.87
N ASP A 119 4.46 -19.60 3.90
CA ASP A 119 5.34 -20.33 4.83
C ASP A 119 4.90 -20.16 6.28
N ARG A 120 4.78 -18.91 6.73
CA ARG A 120 4.42 -18.59 8.12
C ARG A 120 3.04 -19.14 8.49
N MET A 121 2.07 -19.11 7.59
CA MET A 121 0.75 -19.71 7.82
C MET A 121 0.81 -21.24 7.92
N SER A 122 1.70 -21.87 7.14
CA SER A 122 1.80 -23.33 7.03
C SER A 122 2.63 -23.93 8.16
N THR A 123 3.90 -23.51 8.28
CA THR A 123 4.90 -24.08 9.18
C THR A 123 5.18 -23.19 10.39
N GLY A 124 4.93 -21.88 10.29
CA GLY A 124 5.24 -20.91 11.36
C GLY A 124 6.64 -20.30 11.27
N ALA A 125 7.45 -20.75 10.30
CA ALA A 125 8.78 -20.25 10.01
C ALA A 125 8.96 -20.13 8.49
N VAL A 126 9.91 -19.30 8.05
CA VAL A 126 10.29 -19.21 6.64
C VAL A 126 11.52 -20.06 6.37
N VAL A 127 11.53 -20.80 5.27
CA VAL A 127 12.72 -21.54 4.86
C VAL A 127 13.61 -20.65 4.00
N ASP A 128 14.71 -20.18 4.59
CA ASP A 128 15.78 -19.49 3.87
C ASP A 128 16.80 -20.53 3.40
N TYR A 129 17.30 -20.41 2.17
CA TYR A 129 18.16 -21.45 1.62
C TYR A 129 19.36 -20.93 0.85
N ALA A 130 19.39 -19.66 0.45
CA ALA A 130 20.51 -19.05 -0.25
C ALA A 130 21.26 -18.12 0.72
N GLN A 131 22.57 -18.33 0.87
CA GLN A 131 23.43 -17.60 1.78
C GLN A 131 24.54 -16.91 1.00
N ILE A 132 24.73 -15.61 1.21
CA ILE A 132 25.84 -14.84 0.65
C ILE A 132 26.63 -14.20 1.78
N HIS A 133 27.96 -14.30 1.69
CA HIS A 133 28.86 -13.61 2.59
C HIS A 133 29.22 -12.24 2.01
N LEU A 134 28.75 -11.16 2.65
CA LEU A 134 29.13 -9.79 2.30
C LEU A 134 30.02 -9.22 3.40
N PRO A 135 31.26 -8.76 3.10
CA PRO A 135 32.23 -8.31 4.11
C PRO A 135 31.73 -7.21 5.06
N LEU A 136 30.70 -6.45 4.66
CA LEU A 136 30.14 -5.32 5.40
C LEU A 136 28.78 -5.60 6.06
N LEU A 137 28.13 -6.73 5.75
CA LEU A 137 26.73 -7.00 6.15
C LEU A 137 26.53 -8.34 6.87
N ASN A 138 27.61 -9.02 7.28
CA ASN A 138 27.61 -10.40 7.77
C ASN A 138 26.98 -11.38 6.74
N GLU A 139 26.75 -12.62 7.14
CA GLU A 139 26.06 -13.61 6.31
C GLU A 139 24.58 -13.23 6.14
N MET A 140 24.14 -13.11 4.88
CA MET A 140 22.75 -12.86 4.53
C MET A 140 22.12 -14.15 3.99
N ALA A 141 21.13 -14.67 4.70
CA ALA A 141 20.27 -15.75 4.23
C ALA A 141 19.00 -15.17 3.60
N PHE A 142 18.55 -15.75 2.49
CA PHE A 142 17.35 -15.34 1.77
C PHE A 142 16.76 -16.49 0.96
N ASN A 143 15.55 -16.28 0.46
CA ASN A 143 14.85 -17.18 -0.46
C ASN A 143 14.38 -16.44 -1.74
N PHE A 144 13.63 -17.13 -2.60
CA PHE A 144 13.12 -16.55 -3.83
C PHE A 144 12.09 -15.45 -3.57
N ALA A 145 11.19 -15.63 -2.60
CA ALA A 145 10.25 -14.60 -2.20
C ALA A 145 10.95 -13.30 -1.76
N ASP A 146 12.05 -13.37 -1.00
CA ASP A 146 12.85 -12.21 -0.61
C ASP A 146 13.49 -11.51 -1.82
N ALA A 147 14.03 -12.29 -2.76
CA ALA A 147 14.59 -11.74 -3.99
C ALA A 147 13.53 -10.99 -4.81
N VAL A 148 12.30 -11.52 -4.85
CA VAL A 148 11.17 -10.87 -5.53
C VAL A 148 10.74 -9.58 -4.80
N VAL A 149 10.71 -9.56 -3.46
CA VAL A 149 10.49 -8.34 -2.67
C VAL A 149 11.56 -7.29 -2.98
N PHE A 150 12.83 -7.69 -3.00
CA PHE A 150 13.95 -6.80 -3.29
C PHE A 150 13.86 -6.19 -4.69
N LEU A 151 13.60 -7.00 -5.72
CA LEU A 151 13.39 -6.52 -7.08
C LEU A 151 12.19 -5.58 -7.19
N GLY A 152 11.10 -5.89 -6.49
CA GLY A 152 9.93 -5.01 -6.38
C GLY A 152 10.28 -3.65 -5.76
N ALA A 153 11.01 -3.64 -4.65
CA ALA A 153 11.45 -2.43 -3.96
C ALA A 153 12.39 -1.57 -4.83
N VAL A 154 13.37 -2.18 -5.50
CA VAL A 154 14.23 -1.50 -6.46
C VAL A 154 13.42 -0.92 -7.62
N GLY A 155 12.46 -1.69 -8.17
CA GLY A 155 11.56 -1.23 -9.21
C GLY A 155 10.72 -0.03 -8.80
N ILE A 156 10.17 -0.04 -7.59
CA ILE A 156 9.44 1.09 -6.99
C ILE A 156 10.36 2.30 -6.89
N ALA A 157 11.56 2.15 -6.31
CA ALA A 157 12.51 3.24 -6.14
C ALA A 157 12.85 3.90 -7.49
N ILE A 158 13.19 3.11 -8.50
CA ILE A 158 13.48 3.60 -9.85
C ILE A 158 12.25 4.28 -10.47
N ALA A 159 11.05 3.73 -10.25
CA ALA A 159 9.82 4.32 -10.76
C ALA A 159 9.50 5.68 -10.13
N LEU A 160 9.82 5.89 -8.85
CA LEU A 160 9.64 7.19 -8.20
C LEU A 160 10.49 8.28 -8.89
N PHE A 161 11.69 7.95 -9.37
CA PHE A 161 12.53 8.88 -10.14
C PHE A 161 12.08 9.04 -11.59
N ARG A 162 11.75 7.94 -12.29
CA ARG A 162 11.46 7.96 -13.74
C ARG A 162 10.02 8.30 -14.10
N GLU A 163 9.08 7.93 -13.24
CA GLU A 163 7.64 8.17 -13.40
C GLU A 163 7.14 9.24 -12.41
N GLY A 164 8.09 9.93 -11.75
CA GLY A 164 7.85 11.01 -10.80
C GLY A 164 6.92 12.09 -11.33
N ASP A 165 7.07 12.52 -12.58
CA ASP A 165 6.18 13.54 -13.18
C ASP A 165 4.74 13.06 -13.37
N ALA A 166 4.54 11.76 -13.59
CA ALA A 166 3.20 11.15 -13.67
C ALA A 166 2.55 11.01 -12.29
N LEU A 167 3.35 10.93 -11.23
CA LEU A 167 2.95 10.91 -9.82
C LEU A 167 2.68 12.34 -9.29
N TRP A 168 3.63 13.25 -9.53
CA TRP A 168 3.77 14.59 -8.95
C TRP A 168 3.56 15.70 -10.00
N ARG A 169 2.46 15.67 -10.76
CA ARG A 169 2.16 16.75 -11.73
C ARG A 169 2.05 18.11 -11.05
N TRP A 170 3.13 18.89 -11.05
CA TRP A 170 3.17 20.29 -10.63
C TRP A 170 2.62 21.18 -11.75
N LYS A 171 1.44 21.78 -11.52
CA LYS A 171 0.99 23.13 -11.95
C LYS A 171 -0.52 23.30 -11.63
N ASP A 172 -0.86 24.02 -10.57
CA ASP A 172 -1.26 25.45 -10.65
C ASP A 172 -1.95 25.93 -9.36
N GLN A 173 -1.82 27.23 -9.08
CA GLN A 173 -1.98 27.94 -7.81
C GLN A 173 -3.27 27.71 -7.01
N ARG A 174 -3.16 27.16 -5.80
CA ARG A 174 -4.18 27.25 -4.72
C ARG A 174 -3.42 27.28 -3.40
N LYS A 175 -3.62 28.32 -2.57
CA LYS A 175 -2.86 28.51 -1.32
C LYS A 175 -3.33 27.49 -0.26
N GLY A 176 -2.91 26.24 -0.38
CA GLY A 176 -3.11 25.17 0.61
C GLY A 176 -3.99 23.99 0.16
N TYR A 177 -3.92 22.90 0.92
CA TYR A 177 -4.74 21.68 0.71
C TYR A 177 -6.21 21.88 1.07
N TRP A 178 -6.50 22.88 1.90
CA TRP A 178 -7.84 23.27 2.33
C TRP A 178 -8.45 24.25 1.34
N ILE A 179 -9.34 23.74 0.49
CA ILE A 179 -10.11 24.51 -0.49
C ILE A 179 -11.49 24.83 0.09
N GLU A 180 -12.18 23.81 0.64
CA GLU A 180 -13.49 23.94 1.29
C GLU A 180 -13.45 23.21 2.63
N PRO A 181 -12.97 23.88 3.70
CA PRO A 181 -12.65 23.23 4.96
C PRO A 181 -13.84 22.50 5.59
N ASN A 182 -15.07 22.95 5.39
CA ASN A 182 -16.26 22.33 5.99
C ASN A 182 -16.56 20.96 5.37
N PHE A 183 -16.56 20.87 4.03
CA PHE A 183 -16.72 19.59 3.35
C PHE A 183 -15.54 18.66 3.62
N GLN A 184 -14.31 19.17 3.49
CA GLN A 184 -13.10 18.33 3.62
C GLN A 184 -12.94 17.79 5.04
N ARG A 185 -13.26 18.59 6.07
CA ARG A 185 -13.32 18.10 7.46
C ARG A 185 -14.41 17.07 7.64
N GLY A 186 -15.62 17.31 7.15
CA GLY A 186 -16.72 16.35 7.23
C GLY A 186 -16.36 15.00 6.60
N PHE A 187 -15.85 15.03 5.37
CA PHE A 187 -15.36 13.85 4.66
C PHE A 187 -14.23 13.13 5.40
N ALA A 188 -13.26 13.89 5.93
CA ALA A 188 -12.16 13.34 6.71
C ALA A 188 -12.62 12.67 7.99
N PHE A 189 -13.49 13.32 8.77
CA PHE A 189 -14.04 12.77 10.01
C PHE A 189 -14.94 11.56 9.76
N THR A 190 -15.70 11.52 8.66
CA THR A 190 -16.46 10.32 8.29
C THR A 190 -15.52 9.14 8.01
N LEU A 191 -14.47 9.33 7.22
CA LEU A 191 -13.50 8.27 6.95
C LEU A 191 -12.72 7.85 8.20
N MET A 192 -12.35 8.81 9.07
CA MET A 192 -11.74 8.52 10.36
C MET A 192 -12.70 7.75 11.27
N ALA A 193 -14.00 8.04 11.29
CA ALA A 193 -14.98 7.33 12.10
C ALA A 193 -15.12 5.87 11.64
N PHE A 194 -15.15 5.63 10.32
CA PHE A 194 -15.09 4.28 9.76
C PHE A 194 -13.77 3.57 10.11
N GLY A 195 -12.64 4.27 9.97
CA GLY A 195 -11.32 3.76 10.36
C GLY A 195 -11.26 3.38 11.83
N PHE A 196 -11.70 4.28 12.72
CA PHE A 196 -11.77 4.07 14.17
C PHE A 196 -12.64 2.88 14.52
N ALA A 197 -13.88 2.81 14.01
CA ALA A 197 -14.78 1.70 14.29
C ALA A 197 -14.17 0.34 13.88
N HIS A 198 -13.46 0.32 12.75
CA HIS A 198 -12.77 -0.87 12.27
C HIS A 198 -11.56 -1.24 13.13
N PHE A 199 -10.71 -0.27 13.47
CA PHE A 199 -9.54 -0.49 14.35
C PHE A 199 -9.96 -0.88 15.76
N PHE A 200 -11.05 -0.32 16.27
CA PHE A 200 -11.62 -0.67 17.56
C PHE A 200 -12.12 -2.12 17.59
N ALA A 201 -12.78 -2.59 16.52
CA ALA A 201 -13.19 -3.99 16.40
C ALA A 201 -11.98 -4.94 16.39
N ILE A 202 -10.92 -4.57 15.67
CA ILE A 202 -9.66 -5.32 15.64
C ILE A 202 -8.96 -5.30 17.01
N ALA A 203 -8.97 -4.16 17.70
CA ALA A 203 -8.39 -3.99 19.02
C ALA A 203 -9.09 -4.86 20.06
N ILE A 204 -10.42 -4.95 20.02
CA ILE A 204 -11.21 -5.87 20.87
C ILE A 204 -10.81 -7.31 20.58
N TYR A 205 -10.78 -7.71 19.31
CA TYR A 205 -10.42 -9.07 18.92
C TYR A 205 -9.00 -9.42 19.38
N SER A 206 -8.05 -8.53 19.16
CA SER A 206 -6.65 -8.69 19.52
C SER A 206 -6.44 -8.68 21.05
N PHE A 207 -7.25 -7.91 21.80
CA PHE A 207 -7.22 -7.91 23.27
C PHE A 207 -7.80 -9.21 23.86
N VAL A 208 -8.95 -9.66 23.34
CA VAL A 208 -9.54 -10.96 23.72
C VAL A 208 -8.56 -12.08 23.43
N PHE A 209 -7.88 -12.01 22.27
CA PHE A 209 -6.82 -12.94 21.91
C PHE A 209 -5.66 -12.92 22.91
N LEU A 210 -5.11 -11.75 23.26
CA LEU A 210 -4.06 -11.62 24.26
C LEU A 210 -4.49 -12.21 25.62
N LYS A 211 -5.72 -11.92 26.07
CA LYS A 211 -6.26 -12.47 27.31
C LYS A 211 -6.32 -13.99 27.29
N VAL A 212 -6.87 -14.56 26.22
CA VAL A 212 -6.98 -16.02 26.06
C VAL A 212 -5.60 -16.66 25.95
N TYR A 213 -4.65 -15.98 25.33
CA TYR A 213 -3.28 -16.45 25.18
C TYR A 213 -2.51 -16.48 26.51
N VAL A 214 -2.54 -15.39 27.29
CA VAL A 214 -1.75 -15.30 28.53
C VAL A 214 -2.39 -16.09 29.69
N ALA A 215 -3.71 -16.21 29.71
CA ALA A 215 -4.41 -16.77 30.85
C ALA A 215 -5.41 -17.89 30.51
N GLY A 216 -5.56 -18.26 29.24
CA GLY A 216 -6.55 -19.24 28.81
C GLY A 216 -7.98 -18.68 28.72
N PRO A 217 -8.94 -19.48 28.20
CA PRO A 217 -10.33 -19.05 27.99
C PRO A 217 -11.01 -18.58 29.27
N THR A 218 -10.73 -19.26 30.38
CA THR A 218 -11.34 -19.01 31.70
C THR A 218 -10.41 -18.38 32.72
N GLY A 219 -9.11 -18.26 32.45
CA GLY A 219 -8.20 -17.67 33.42
C GLY A 219 -8.31 -16.14 33.53
N PRO A 220 -7.63 -15.56 34.53
CA PRO A 220 -7.78 -14.15 34.90
C PRO A 220 -7.22 -13.21 33.82
N ILE A 221 -7.58 -11.93 33.86
CA ILE A 221 -6.97 -10.95 32.94
C ILE A 221 -5.45 -10.88 33.25
N PRO A 222 -4.57 -10.90 32.23
CA PRO A 222 -3.12 -10.77 32.41
C PRO A 222 -2.72 -9.57 33.27
N SER A 223 -1.49 -9.61 33.81
CA SER A 223 -0.98 -8.55 34.70
C SER A 223 -1.19 -7.14 34.13
N SER A 224 -1.46 -6.18 35.02
CA SER A 224 -1.79 -4.80 34.62
C SER A 224 -0.70 -4.11 33.80
N ARG A 225 0.56 -4.55 33.92
CA ARG A 225 1.67 -4.08 33.10
C ARG A 225 1.55 -4.55 31.65
N VAL A 226 1.35 -5.85 31.42
CA VAL A 226 1.20 -6.43 30.07
C VAL A 226 0.00 -5.83 29.35
N VAL A 227 -1.13 -5.70 30.05
CA VAL A 227 -2.34 -5.06 29.49
C VAL A 227 -2.07 -3.59 29.14
N ARG A 228 -1.43 -2.84 30.03
CA ARG A 228 -1.11 -1.42 29.80
C ARG A 228 -0.16 -1.23 28.62
N ASP A 229 0.91 -2.02 28.53
CA ASP A 229 1.91 -1.90 27.46
C ASP A 229 1.29 -2.28 26.09
N TYR A 230 0.42 -3.28 26.09
CA TYR A 230 -0.37 -3.68 24.92
C TYR A 230 -1.37 -2.60 24.47
N LEU A 231 -2.16 -2.07 25.41
CA LEU A 231 -3.12 -0.99 25.13
C LEU A 231 -2.38 0.28 24.66
N PHE A 232 -1.20 0.56 25.21
CA PHE A 232 -0.35 1.64 24.74
C PHE A 232 0.11 1.43 23.30
N GLY A 233 0.60 0.23 22.95
CA GLY A 233 0.97 -0.11 21.58
C GLY A 233 -0.19 0.02 20.59
N LEU A 234 -1.38 -0.47 20.96
CA LEU A 234 -2.60 -0.29 20.17
C LEU A 234 -2.96 1.18 19.99
N ALA A 235 -2.93 1.98 21.07
CA ALA A 235 -3.24 3.40 21.01
C ALA A 235 -2.27 4.15 20.08
N VAL A 236 -0.98 3.80 20.08
CA VAL A 236 0.02 4.38 19.17
C VAL A 236 -0.31 4.04 17.72
N ILE A 237 -0.60 2.77 17.41
CA ILE A 237 -0.95 2.31 16.06
C ILE A 237 -2.25 2.96 15.58
N GLU A 238 -3.28 2.98 16.42
CA GLU A 238 -4.58 3.58 16.11
C GLU A 238 -4.45 5.08 15.85
N THR A 239 -3.69 5.79 16.69
CA THR A 239 -3.41 7.22 16.50
C THR A 239 -2.70 7.48 15.16
N ALA A 240 -1.69 6.67 14.83
CA ALA A 240 -0.97 6.79 13.56
C ALA A 240 -1.89 6.49 12.37
N ALA A 241 -2.72 5.45 12.45
CA ALA A 241 -3.67 5.08 11.40
C ALA A 241 -4.73 6.16 11.16
N LEU A 242 -5.25 6.77 12.24
CA LEU A 242 -6.19 7.89 12.16
C LEU A 242 -5.55 9.13 11.55
N ALA A 243 -4.32 9.46 11.92
CA ALA A 243 -3.58 10.59 11.35
C ALA A 243 -3.32 10.40 9.84
N LEU A 244 -2.93 9.18 9.42
CA LEU A 244 -2.75 8.84 8.01
C LEU A 244 -4.08 8.88 7.24
N THR A 245 -5.16 8.37 7.83
CA THR A 245 -6.51 8.42 7.23
C THR A 245 -6.98 9.87 7.06
N PHE A 246 -6.76 10.72 8.07
CA PHE A 246 -7.04 12.15 7.99
C PHE A 246 -6.25 12.82 6.87
N ALA A 247 -4.92 12.65 6.84
CA ALA A 247 -4.08 13.23 5.79
C ALA A 247 -4.48 12.75 4.38
N GLY A 248 -4.73 11.45 4.23
CA GLY A 248 -5.18 10.84 2.98
C GLY A 248 -6.55 11.35 2.52
N SER A 249 -7.48 11.55 3.45
CA SER A 249 -8.82 12.09 3.15
C SER A 249 -8.81 13.56 2.75
N VAL A 250 -7.95 14.38 3.36
CA VAL A 250 -7.71 15.77 2.95
C VAL A 250 -7.12 15.81 1.53
N PHE A 251 -6.17 14.92 1.25
CA PHE A 251 -5.60 14.77 -0.09
C PHE A 251 -6.63 14.34 -1.14
N LEU A 252 -7.47 13.35 -0.84
CA LEU A 252 -8.52 12.88 -1.75
C LEU A 252 -9.60 13.94 -2.00
N SER A 253 -10.11 14.54 -0.93
CA SER A 253 -11.18 15.54 -1.00
C SER A 253 -10.77 16.80 -1.77
N HIS A 254 -9.48 17.16 -1.74
CA HIS A 254 -8.94 18.25 -2.56
C HIS A 254 -9.20 18.03 -4.06
N ARG A 255 -9.13 16.78 -4.53
CA ARG A 255 -9.36 16.42 -5.94
C ARG A 255 -10.84 16.35 -6.32
N MET A 256 -11.74 16.27 -5.34
CA MET A 256 -13.19 16.28 -5.56
C MET A 256 -13.74 17.70 -5.55
N VAL A 257 -13.30 18.52 -4.59
CA VAL A 257 -13.86 19.87 -4.39
C VAL A 257 -13.16 20.91 -5.24
N GLY A 258 -11.85 20.75 -5.46
CA GLY A 258 -11.09 21.70 -6.25
C GLY A 258 -11.69 22.01 -7.63
N PRO A 259 -12.12 21.02 -8.41
CA PRO A 259 -12.69 21.26 -9.74
C PRO A 259 -14.00 22.04 -9.69
N VAL A 260 -14.85 21.74 -8.70
CA VAL A 260 -16.14 22.41 -8.49
C VAL A 260 -15.96 23.88 -8.12
N VAL A 261 -15.03 24.18 -7.19
CA VAL A 261 -14.72 25.56 -6.80
C VAL A 261 -14.10 26.34 -7.97
N ALA A 262 -13.23 25.71 -8.76
CA ALA A 262 -12.63 26.33 -9.94
C ALA A 262 -13.69 26.68 -11.01
N PHE A 263 -14.68 25.80 -11.19
CA PHE A 263 -15.81 26.06 -12.07
C PHE A 263 -16.67 27.24 -11.56
N GLY A 264 -16.97 27.30 -10.26
CA GLY A 264 -17.70 28.43 -9.68
C GLY A 264 -16.99 29.77 -9.89
N GLN A 265 -15.68 29.83 -9.65
CA GLN A 265 -14.88 31.04 -9.90
C GLN A 265 -14.85 31.42 -11.38
N PHE A 266 -14.83 30.44 -12.29
CA PHE A 266 -14.93 30.70 -13.73
C PHE A 266 -16.26 31.38 -14.08
N VAL A 267 -17.38 30.92 -13.54
CA VAL A 267 -18.69 31.55 -13.76
C VAL A 267 -18.71 33.00 -13.27
N ASP A 268 -18.16 33.28 -12.09
CA ASP A 268 -18.09 34.64 -11.54
C ASP A 268 -17.18 35.57 -12.35
N ARG A 269 -16.00 35.08 -12.77
CA ARG A 269 -15.07 35.84 -13.62
C ARG A 269 -15.72 36.17 -14.97
N ARG A 270 -16.47 35.22 -15.54
CA ARG A 270 -17.20 35.44 -16.79
C ARG A 270 -18.27 36.52 -16.65
N LYS A 271 -19.10 36.48 -15.61
CA LYS A 271 -20.11 37.53 -15.35
C LYS A 271 -19.49 38.92 -15.26
N LYS A 272 -18.33 39.04 -14.58
CA LYS A 272 -17.59 40.30 -14.47
C LYS A 272 -17.00 40.75 -15.81
N ALA A 273 -16.42 39.83 -16.58
CA ALA A 273 -15.86 40.12 -17.90
C ALA A 273 -16.95 40.60 -18.88
N GLU A 274 -18.13 39.97 -18.87
CA GLU A 274 -19.28 40.36 -19.69
C GLU A 274 -19.78 41.77 -19.33
N ALA A 275 -19.90 42.09 -18.04
CA ALA A 275 -20.27 43.43 -17.57
C ALA A 275 -19.23 44.52 -17.95
N ALA A 276 -17.95 44.13 -18.11
CA ALA A 276 -16.85 45.04 -18.44
C ALA A 276 -16.48 45.07 -19.93
N GLY A 277 -17.16 44.29 -20.79
CA GLY A 277 -16.81 44.16 -22.21
C GLY A 277 -15.43 43.51 -22.46
N ALA A 278 -14.90 42.76 -21.49
CA ALA A 278 -13.61 42.11 -21.57
C ALA A 278 -13.70 40.71 -22.23
N PRO A 279 -12.62 40.23 -22.87
CA PRO A 279 -12.61 38.90 -23.51
C PRO A 279 -12.82 37.77 -22.50
N ALA A 280 -13.51 36.71 -22.94
CA ALA A 280 -13.84 35.57 -22.10
C ALA A 280 -12.60 34.71 -21.79
N GLU A 281 -12.47 34.31 -20.53
CA GLU A 281 -11.40 33.44 -20.06
C GLU A 281 -11.88 31.98 -20.03
N LYS A 282 -11.11 31.06 -20.64
CA LYS A 282 -11.45 29.62 -20.68
C LYS A 282 -11.20 28.93 -19.34
N LEU A 283 -12.14 28.08 -18.92
CA LEU A 283 -11.90 27.16 -17.81
C LEU A 283 -10.90 26.06 -18.23
N ARG A 284 -9.89 25.81 -17.40
CA ARG A 284 -8.96 24.70 -17.56
C ARG A 284 -8.80 23.93 -16.26
N LEU A 285 -9.09 22.62 -16.27
CA LEU A 285 -8.97 21.73 -15.11
C LEU A 285 -7.84 20.72 -15.30
N ARG A 286 -7.32 20.14 -14.22
CA ARG A 286 -6.23 19.15 -14.29
C ARG A 286 -6.78 17.83 -14.85
N GLU A 287 -5.97 17.07 -15.61
CA GLU A 287 -6.39 15.73 -16.08
C GLU A 287 -6.82 14.78 -14.95
N SER A 288 -6.29 14.97 -13.74
CA SER A 288 -6.60 14.15 -12.57
C SER A 288 -7.76 14.66 -11.73
N ASP A 289 -8.40 15.76 -12.14
CA ASP A 289 -9.51 16.38 -11.42
C ASP A 289 -10.80 15.60 -11.64
N ALA A 290 -11.55 15.38 -10.56
CA ALA A 290 -12.87 14.78 -10.67
C ALA A 290 -13.78 15.69 -11.53
N PHE A 291 -14.62 15.07 -12.35
CA PHE A 291 -15.62 15.77 -13.18
C PHE A 291 -15.04 16.70 -14.27
N LYS A 292 -13.75 16.61 -14.61
CA LYS A 292 -13.12 17.48 -15.63
C LYS A 292 -13.95 17.61 -16.91
N SER A 293 -14.20 16.49 -17.60
CA SER A 293 -14.88 16.51 -18.91
C SER A 293 -16.29 17.10 -18.84
N LEU A 294 -16.99 16.85 -17.72
CA LEU A 294 -18.30 17.42 -17.46
C LEU A 294 -18.23 18.93 -17.27
N LEU A 295 -17.34 19.41 -16.40
CA LEU A 295 -17.23 20.83 -16.05
C LEU A 295 -16.69 21.67 -17.23
N GLU A 296 -15.69 21.18 -17.95
CA GLU A 296 -15.19 21.83 -19.17
C GLU A 296 -16.26 21.81 -20.28
N GLY A 297 -16.99 20.71 -20.47
CA GLY A 297 -18.08 20.65 -21.43
C GLY A 297 -19.28 21.56 -21.09
N ILE A 298 -19.55 21.80 -19.80
CA ILE A 298 -20.54 22.81 -19.38
C ILE A 298 -19.99 24.23 -19.65
N ALA A 299 -18.72 24.49 -19.33
CA ALA A 299 -18.08 25.79 -19.59
C ALA A 299 -18.09 26.15 -21.09
N ASP A 300 -17.82 25.19 -21.97
CA ASP A 300 -17.87 25.38 -23.42
C ASP A 300 -19.29 25.69 -23.93
N ARG A 301 -20.33 25.06 -23.36
CA ARG A 301 -21.73 25.38 -23.70
C ARG A 301 -22.11 26.79 -23.26
N ILE A 302 -21.71 27.17 -22.04
CA ILE A 302 -21.86 28.53 -21.54
C ILE A 302 -21.15 29.54 -22.46
N GLU A 303 -19.98 29.19 -23.01
CA GLU A 303 -19.27 29.99 -24.02
C GLU A 303 -20.08 30.18 -25.30
N ARG A 304 -20.72 29.11 -25.80
CA ARG A 304 -21.53 29.12 -27.01
C ARG A 304 -22.94 29.73 -26.83
N ARG A 305 -23.34 30.09 -25.61
CA ARG A 305 -24.71 30.51 -25.25
C ARG A 305 -25.77 29.43 -25.60
N GLU A 306 -25.40 28.16 -25.48
CA GLU A 306 -26.27 26.97 -25.59
C GLU A 306 -26.76 26.51 -24.21
#